data_AF-A0A821AS89-F1
#
_entry.id   AF-A0A821AS89-F1
#
_cell.length_a   1.000
_cell.length_b   1.000
_cell.length_c   1.000
_cell.angle_alpha   90.00
_cell.angle_beta   90.00
_cell.angle_gamma   90.00
#
_symmetry.space_group_name_H-M   'P 1'
#
loop_
_entity.id
_entity.type
_entity.pdbx_description
1 polymer ?
#
loop_
_entity_poly.entity_id
_entity_poly.type
_entity_poly.pdbx_seq_one_letter_code
_entity_poly.pdbx_strand_id
1 'polypeptide(L)'
;MNSRITNIILPIVAGIIYICFDFLYIYLSKTRYEQVVQNIQKDEMQIDVVAAFICYAIMALGWYFIAVQLAFAYFDTLKQRRPSWTPLSISVLSGLVSGLLYGFVVYGVYNCTTRAIFSSRYPVSILVQDMAWGSLYNMVYTSIYMMIWHRLSSPVDI
;
A
#
# COMPACT_ATOMS: atom_id res chain seq x y z
N MET A 1 -22.51 -17.94 -3.01
CA MET A 1 -21.16 -17.89 -2.40
C MET A 1 -21.19 -17.00 -1.15
N ASN A 2 -20.32 -17.22 -0.16
CA ASN A 2 -20.48 -16.64 1.18
C ASN A 2 -20.01 -15.17 1.25
N SER A 3 -20.94 -14.24 1.16
CA SER A 3 -20.69 -12.79 1.24
C SER A 3 -19.98 -12.34 2.51
N ARG A 4 -20.03 -13.13 3.59
CA ARG A 4 -19.25 -12.86 4.82
C ARG A 4 -17.74 -13.01 4.59
N ILE A 5 -17.32 -13.96 3.75
CA ILE A 5 -15.89 -14.18 3.46
C ILE A 5 -15.31 -12.97 2.73
N THR A 6 -15.98 -12.54 1.65
CA THR A 6 -15.48 -11.43 0.80
C THR A 6 -15.59 -10.07 1.47
N ASN A 7 -16.63 -9.84 2.28
CA ASN A 7 -16.93 -8.51 2.80
C ASN A 7 -16.39 -8.26 4.21
N ILE A 8 -16.05 -9.30 4.97
CA ILE A 8 -15.59 -9.16 6.36
C ILE A 8 -14.22 -9.82 6.55
N ILE A 9 -14.12 -11.12 6.26
CA ILE A 9 -12.92 -11.89 6.61
C ILE A 9 -11.73 -11.47 5.75
N LEU A 10 -11.93 -11.38 4.43
CA LEU A 10 -10.87 -11.04 3.48
C LEU A 10 -10.24 -9.65 3.77
N PRO A 11 -11.03 -8.56 3.94
CA PRO A 11 -10.48 -7.26 4.34
C PRO A 11 -9.63 -7.29 5.61
N ILE A 12 -10.09 -7.99 6.65
CA ILE A 12 -9.38 -8.06 7.94
C ILE A 12 -8.05 -8.80 7.79
N VAL A 13 -8.08 -9.98 7.18
CA VAL A 13 -6.88 -10.80 6.96
C VAL A 13 -5.88 -10.06 6.08
N ALA A 14 -6.35 -9.41 5.01
CA ALA A 14 -5.51 -8.57 4.16
C ALA A 14 -4.92 -7.38 4.94
N GLY A 15 -5.72 -6.65 5.73
CA GLY A 15 -5.20 -5.54 6.54
C GLY A 15 -4.08 -5.95 7.49
N ILE A 16 -4.19 -7.13 8.12
CA ILE A 16 -3.13 -7.67 8.99
C ILE A 16 -1.86 -7.99 8.18
N ILE A 17 -2.00 -8.74 7.08
CA ILE A 17 -0.87 -9.12 6.23
C ILE A 17 -0.20 -7.87 5.64
N TYR A 18 -0.97 -6.85 5.30
CA TYR A 18 -0.49 -5.57 4.78
C TYR A 18 0.54 -4.95 5.73
N ILE A 19 0.16 -4.79 6.99
CA ILE A 19 1.03 -4.23 8.03
C ILE A 19 2.29 -5.11 8.24
N CYS A 20 2.16 -6.44 8.19
CA CYS A 20 3.30 -7.35 8.35
C CYS A 20 4.40 -7.15 7.30
N PHE A 21 4.03 -6.85 6.05
CA PHE A 21 5.02 -6.60 4.98
C PHE A 21 5.80 -5.31 5.20
N ASP A 22 5.17 -4.26 5.70
CA ASP A 22 5.89 -3.02 6.03
C ASP A 22 6.81 -3.20 7.24
N PHE A 23 6.41 -3.96 8.26
CA PHE A 23 7.32 -4.30 9.36
C PHE A 23 8.57 -5.03 8.86
N LEU A 24 8.40 -5.98 7.93
CA LEU A 24 9.53 -6.66 7.30
C LEU A 24 10.44 -5.67 6.56
N TYR A 25 9.87 -4.74 5.80
CA TYR A 25 10.65 -3.74 5.06
C TYR A 25 11.47 -2.83 5.97
N ILE A 26 10.85 -2.30 7.04
CA ILE A 26 11.57 -1.45 8.02
C ILE A 26 12.67 -2.25 8.71
N TYR A 27 12.40 -3.49 9.11
CA TYR A 27 13.40 -4.34 9.73
C TYR A 27 14.62 -4.54 8.83
N LEU A 28 14.39 -4.84 7.54
CA LEU A 28 15.46 -5.01 6.55
C LEU A 28 16.19 -3.70 6.22
N SER A 29 15.53 -2.56 6.39
CA SER A 29 16.07 -1.23 6.07
C SER A 29 16.62 -0.48 7.30
N LYS A 30 16.57 -1.08 8.48
CA LYS A 30 16.87 -0.43 9.77
C LYS A 30 18.21 0.29 9.79
N THR A 31 19.29 -0.39 9.41
CA THR A 31 20.66 0.19 9.41
C THR A 31 20.75 1.45 8.55
N ARG A 32 20.00 1.48 7.45
CA ARG A 32 20.00 2.63 6.54
C ARG A 32 19.24 3.81 7.15
N TYR A 33 18.11 3.55 7.81
CA TYR A 33 17.37 4.58 8.54
C TYR A 33 18.17 5.12 9.72
N GLU A 34 18.88 4.27 10.46
CA GLU A 34 19.79 4.69 11.54
C GLU A 34 20.85 5.67 11.03
N GLN A 35 21.49 5.37 9.90
CA GLN A 35 22.47 6.27 9.29
C GLN A 35 21.85 7.62 8.89
N VAL A 36 20.63 7.62 8.34
CA VAL A 36 19.92 8.85 7.98
C VAL A 36 19.59 9.68 9.21
N VAL A 37 19.08 9.04 10.26
CA VAL A 37 18.73 9.70 11.52
C VAL A 37 19.98 10.27 12.19
N GLN A 38 21.06 9.49 12.31
CA GLN A 38 22.35 9.98 12.83
C GLN A 38 22.89 11.14 11.99
N ASN A 39 22.73 11.11 10.67
CA ASN A 39 23.17 12.21 9.81
C ASN A 39 22.39 13.50 10.07
N ILE A 40 21.08 13.41 10.32
CA ILE A 40 20.18 14.54 10.53
C ILE A 40 20.26 15.07 11.97
N GLN A 41 20.06 14.19 12.94
CA GLN A 41 19.89 14.50 14.37
C GLN A 41 21.20 14.49 15.15
N LYS A 42 22.26 13.84 14.64
CA LYS A 42 23.53 13.62 15.36
C LYS A 42 23.35 12.85 16.68
N ASP A 43 22.32 12.01 16.74
CA ASP A 43 21.95 11.20 17.88
C ASP A 43 21.52 9.80 17.44
N GLU A 44 21.38 8.88 18.37
CA GLU A 44 20.87 7.54 18.15
C GLU A 44 19.38 7.56 17.75
N MET A 45 18.99 6.62 16.89
CA MET A 45 17.61 6.53 16.43
C MET A 45 16.70 6.03 17.56
N GLN A 46 15.83 6.90 18.06
CA GLN A 46 14.78 6.55 19.01
C GLN A 46 13.44 6.39 18.29
N ILE A 47 12.80 5.23 18.47
CA ILE A 47 11.50 4.92 17.85
C ILE A 47 10.38 5.26 18.84
N ASP A 48 9.50 6.17 18.45
CA ASP A 48 8.22 6.36 19.12
C ASP A 48 7.24 5.26 18.69
N VAL A 49 7.05 4.28 19.58
CA VAL A 49 6.20 3.10 19.33
C VAL A 49 4.72 3.49 19.18
N VAL A 50 4.26 4.50 19.90
CA VAL A 50 2.85 4.95 19.86
C VAL A 50 2.57 5.61 18.51
N ALA A 51 3.46 6.52 18.08
CA ALA A 51 3.35 7.15 16.78
C ALA A 51 3.45 6.13 15.63
N ALA A 52 4.33 5.14 15.74
CA ALA A 52 4.46 4.07 14.75
C ALA A 52 3.16 3.25 14.63
N PHE A 53 2.57 2.84 15.76
CA PHE A 53 1.30 2.10 15.75
C PHE A 53 0.16 2.90 15.11
N ILE A 54 0.02 4.17 15.46
CA ILE A 54 -0.99 5.07 14.87
C ILE A 54 -0.77 5.22 13.36
N CYS A 55 0.48 5.41 12.92
CA CYS A 55 0.84 5.52 11.51
C CYS A 55 0.39 4.29 10.71
N TYR A 56 0.72 3.09 11.20
CA TYR A 56 0.34 1.84 10.53
C TYR A 56 -1.17 1.59 10.54
N ALA A 57 -1.88 1.95 11.61
CA ALA A 57 -3.33 1.89 11.63
C ALA A 57 -3.94 2.82 10.57
N ILE A 58 -3.45 4.07 10.47
CA ILE A 58 -3.90 5.03 9.45
C ILE A 58 -3.58 4.53 8.04
N MET A 59 -2.40 3.95 7.82
CA MET A 59 -2.03 3.38 6.52
C MET A 59 -2.93 2.21 6.13
N ALA A 60 -3.19 1.27 7.03
CA ALA A 60 -4.07 0.14 6.74
C ALA A 60 -5.52 0.58 6.46
N LEU A 61 -6.03 1.55 7.21
CA LEU A 61 -7.34 2.17 6.97
C LEU A 61 -7.37 2.89 5.62
N GLY A 62 -6.35 3.69 5.31
CA GLY A 62 -6.22 4.40 4.05
C GLY A 62 -6.15 3.45 2.86
N TRP A 63 -5.36 2.38 2.96
CA TRP A 63 -5.29 1.35 1.93
C TRP A 63 -6.67 0.74 1.64
N TYR A 64 -7.43 0.37 2.68
CA TYR A 64 -8.75 -0.23 2.48
C TYR A 64 -9.80 0.78 2.00
N PHE A 65 -9.93 1.92 2.68
CA PHE A 65 -11.00 2.88 2.40
C PHE A 65 -10.73 3.76 1.17
N ILE A 66 -9.47 3.89 0.75
CA ILE A 66 -9.08 4.68 -0.42
C ILE A 66 -8.64 3.76 -1.55
N ALA A 67 -7.55 2.99 -1.39
CA ALA A 67 -6.97 2.24 -2.51
C ALA A 67 -7.92 1.13 -3.00
N VAL A 68 -8.46 0.32 -2.10
CA VAL A 68 -9.38 -0.78 -2.46
C VAL A 68 -10.72 -0.25 -2.97
N GLN A 69 -11.32 0.77 -2.33
CA GLN A 69 -12.58 1.34 -2.82
C GLN A 69 -12.41 2.01 -4.19
N LEU A 70 -11.28 2.68 -4.42
CA LEU A 70 -10.94 3.23 -5.74
C LEU A 70 -10.77 2.11 -6.77
N ALA A 71 -10.18 0.97 -6.39
CA ALA A 71 -10.04 -0.18 -7.27
C ALA A 71 -11.41 -0.77 -7.66
N PHE A 72 -12.36 -0.87 -6.74
CA PHE A 72 -13.73 -1.29 -7.07
C PHE A 72 -14.43 -0.31 -8.02
N ALA A 73 -14.35 0.98 -7.76
CA ALA A 73 -14.93 1.99 -8.64
C ALA A 73 -14.32 1.95 -10.06
N TYR A 74 -13.01 1.72 -10.16
CA TYR A 74 -12.33 1.60 -11.45
C TYR A 74 -12.68 0.30 -12.17
N PHE A 75 -12.83 -0.80 -11.42
CA PHE A 75 -13.28 -2.09 -11.94
C PHE A 75 -14.65 -1.96 -12.63
N ASP A 76 -15.63 -1.37 -11.95
CA ASP A 76 -16.98 -1.19 -12.50
C ASP A 76 -16.96 -0.33 -13.77
N THR A 77 -16.18 0.76 -13.74
CA THR A 77 -16.02 1.66 -14.89
C THR A 77 -15.39 0.94 -16.09
N LEU A 78 -14.33 0.17 -15.88
CA LEU A 78 -13.64 -0.55 -16.95
C LEU A 78 -14.48 -1.70 -17.50
N LYS A 79 -15.22 -2.42 -16.65
CA LYS A 79 -16.13 -3.49 -17.08
C LYS A 79 -17.20 -2.96 -18.03
N GLN A 80 -17.73 -1.76 -17.77
CA GLN A 80 -18.69 -1.10 -18.67
C GLN A 80 -18.03 -0.63 -19.97
N ARG A 81 -16.83 -0.04 -19.92
CA ARG A 81 -16.14 0.53 -21.09
C ARG A 81 -15.45 -0.52 -21.99
N ARG A 82 -15.06 -1.66 -21.44
CA ARG A 82 -14.29 -2.72 -22.12
C ARG A 82 -14.93 -4.09 -21.87
N PRO A 83 -16.16 -4.34 -22.35
CA PRO A 83 -16.86 -5.60 -22.10
C PRO A 83 -16.18 -6.83 -22.71
N SER A 84 -15.31 -6.65 -23.70
CA SER A 84 -14.53 -7.74 -24.31
C SER A 84 -13.36 -8.23 -23.47
N TRP A 85 -12.97 -7.50 -22.42
CA TRP A 85 -11.86 -7.88 -21.54
C TRP A 85 -12.34 -8.84 -20.45
N THR A 86 -11.46 -9.75 -20.03
CA THR A 86 -11.84 -10.71 -18.98
C THR A 86 -11.99 -9.99 -17.64
N PRO A 87 -13.01 -10.34 -16.81
CA PRO A 87 -13.19 -9.72 -15.49
C PRO A 87 -11.95 -9.82 -14.59
N LEU A 88 -11.15 -10.89 -14.74
CA LEU A 88 -9.89 -11.05 -14.03
C LEU A 88 -8.85 -9.99 -14.43
N SER A 89 -8.66 -9.72 -15.74
CA SER A 89 -7.68 -8.73 -16.17
C SER A 89 -8.08 -7.31 -15.74
N ILE A 90 -9.38 -7.02 -15.75
CA ILE A 90 -9.93 -5.76 -15.24
C ILE A 90 -9.69 -5.63 -13.72
N SER A 91 -9.88 -6.71 -12.96
CA SER A 91 -9.61 -6.72 -11.50
C SER A 91 -8.14 -6.41 -11.20
N VAL A 92 -7.22 -7.07 -11.90
CA VAL A 92 -5.79 -6.84 -11.75
C VAL A 92 -5.43 -5.40 -12.13
N LEU A 93 -5.87 -4.91 -13.29
CA LEU A 93 -5.58 -3.54 -13.72
C LEU A 93 -6.11 -2.49 -12.74
N SER A 94 -7.28 -2.74 -12.15
CA SER A 94 -7.85 -1.83 -11.16
C SER A 94 -7.02 -1.76 -9.89
N GLY A 95 -6.56 -2.92 -9.40
CA GLY A 95 -5.62 -2.94 -8.28
C GLY A 95 -4.28 -2.28 -8.61
N LEU A 96 -3.75 -2.47 -9.82
CA LEU A 96 -2.48 -1.87 -10.23
C LEU A 96 -2.56 -0.34 -10.16
N VAL A 97 -3.58 0.26 -10.80
CA VAL A 97 -3.72 1.71 -10.88
C VAL A 97 -4.00 2.31 -9.50
N SER A 98 -4.99 1.79 -8.79
CA SER A 98 -5.42 2.37 -7.51
C SER A 98 -4.35 2.20 -6.42
N GLY A 99 -3.70 1.03 -6.37
CA GLY A 99 -2.61 0.77 -5.43
C GLY A 99 -1.38 1.64 -5.70
N LEU A 100 -0.98 1.78 -6.97
CA LEU A 100 0.15 2.64 -7.35
C LEU A 100 -0.10 4.10 -6.94
N LEU A 101 -1.28 4.62 -7.25
CA LEU A 101 -1.65 6.00 -6.92
C LEU A 101 -1.68 6.24 -5.41
N TYR A 102 -2.30 5.34 -4.65
CA TYR A 102 -2.33 5.46 -3.19
C TYR A 102 -0.93 5.43 -2.59
N GLY A 103 -0.10 4.45 -2.96
CA GLY A 103 1.27 4.33 -2.46
C GLY A 103 2.13 5.55 -2.82
N PHE A 104 2.02 6.05 -4.05
CA PHE A 104 2.72 7.25 -4.50
C PHE A 104 2.30 8.49 -3.70
N VAL A 105 1.01 8.67 -3.42
CA VAL A 105 0.53 9.80 -2.62
C VAL A 105 1.04 9.73 -1.19
N VAL A 106 0.88 8.59 -0.51
CA VAL A 106 1.28 8.45 0.90
C VAL A 106 2.79 8.63 1.06
N TYR A 107 3.59 7.85 0.33
CA TYR A 107 5.04 7.88 0.48
C TYR A 107 5.65 9.12 -0.16
N GLY A 108 5.04 9.66 -1.22
CA GLY A 108 5.46 10.91 -1.85
C GLY A 108 5.27 12.10 -0.93
N VAL A 109 4.08 12.26 -0.33
CA VAL A 109 3.81 13.34 0.63
C VAL A 109 4.77 13.26 1.82
N TYR A 110 4.92 12.07 2.41
CA TYR A 110 5.84 11.88 3.54
C TYR A 110 7.28 12.23 3.16
N ASN A 111 7.84 11.59 2.12
CA ASN A 111 9.26 11.75 1.80
C ASN A 111 9.60 13.14 1.26
N CYS A 112 8.72 13.76 0.46
CA CYS A 112 8.92 15.12 -0.01
C CYS A 112 8.85 16.12 1.13
N THR A 113 7.93 15.95 2.09
CA THR A 113 7.85 16.79 3.29
C THR A 113 9.10 16.64 4.15
N THR A 114 9.54 15.41 4.41
CA THR A 114 10.77 15.12 5.15
C THR A 114 12.00 15.75 4.48
N ARG A 115 12.10 15.65 3.14
CA ARG A 115 13.17 16.30 2.39
C ARG A 115 13.06 17.82 2.42
N ALA A 116 11.87 18.40 2.39
CA ALA A 116 11.70 19.85 2.52
C ALA A 116 12.19 20.36 3.88
N ILE A 117 11.93 19.60 4.96
CA ILE A 117 12.36 19.93 6.32
C ILE A 117 13.89 19.80 6.46
N PHE A 118 14.46 18.66 6.06
CA PHE A 118 15.87 18.34 6.33
C PHE A 118 16.81 18.69 5.16
N SER A 119 16.27 19.16 4.04
CA SER A 119 17.00 19.65 2.87
C SER A 119 18.09 18.67 2.40
N SER A 120 19.36 19.11 2.38
CA SER A 120 20.49 18.30 1.94
C SER A 120 20.86 17.15 2.88
N ARG A 121 20.34 17.14 4.12
CA ARG A 121 20.62 16.07 5.10
C ARG A 121 19.77 14.82 4.88
N TYR A 122 18.64 14.92 4.16
CA TYR A 122 17.85 13.75 3.76
C TYR A 122 18.27 13.27 2.37
N PRO A 123 18.88 12.09 2.21
CA PRO A 123 19.39 11.64 0.91
C PRO A 123 18.28 11.41 -0.11
N VAL A 124 18.47 11.91 -1.35
CA VAL A 124 17.51 11.69 -2.46
C VAL A 124 17.31 10.20 -2.72
N SER A 125 18.36 9.39 -2.54
CA SER A 125 18.29 7.95 -2.74
C SER A 125 17.33 7.26 -1.78
N ILE A 126 17.15 7.77 -0.55
CA ILE A 126 16.15 7.27 0.41
C ILE A 126 14.76 7.68 -0.06
N LEU A 127 14.57 8.95 -0.41
CA LEU A 127 13.29 9.45 -0.94
C LEU A 127 12.80 8.59 -2.11
N VAL A 128 13.65 8.38 -3.12
CA VAL A 128 13.27 7.62 -4.32
C VAL A 128 13.00 6.17 -3.99
N GLN A 129 13.83 5.56 -3.14
CA GLN A 129 13.65 4.16 -2.75
C GLN A 129 12.34 3.96 -1.97
N ASP A 130 12.05 4.80 -0.99
CA ASP A 130 10.86 4.64 -0.15
C ASP A 130 9.60 4.94 -0.94
N MET A 131 9.63 5.95 -1.82
CA MET A 131 8.53 6.20 -2.76
C MET A 131 8.30 5.03 -3.72
N ALA A 132 9.38 4.44 -4.25
CA ALA A 132 9.29 3.28 -5.13
C ALA A 132 8.74 2.05 -4.39
N TRP A 133 9.26 1.77 -3.19
CA TRP A 133 8.76 0.69 -2.34
C TRP A 133 7.28 0.87 -2.06
N GLY A 134 6.88 2.02 -1.51
CA GLY A 134 5.48 2.30 -1.18
C GLY A 134 4.54 2.19 -2.38
N SER A 135 4.94 2.74 -3.53
CA SER A 135 4.12 2.69 -4.75
C SER A 135 3.99 1.27 -5.31
N LEU A 136 5.11 0.56 -5.46
CA LEU A 136 5.13 -0.79 -6.04
C LEU A 136 4.50 -1.83 -5.11
N TYR A 137 4.76 -1.71 -3.81
CA TYR A 137 4.15 -2.55 -2.80
C TYR A 137 2.62 -2.41 -2.82
N ASN A 138 2.11 -1.18 -2.73
CA ASN A 138 0.66 -0.95 -2.75
C ASN A 138 0.02 -1.36 -4.10
N MET A 139 0.72 -1.15 -5.21
CA MET A 139 0.30 -1.61 -6.55
C MET A 139 0.11 -3.13 -6.59
N VAL A 140 1.13 -3.89 -6.19
CA VAL A 140 1.09 -5.37 -6.22
C VAL A 140 0.08 -5.89 -5.19
N TYR A 141 0.11 -5.34 -3.98
CA TYR A 141 -0.73 -5.79 -2.88
C TYR A 141 -2.23 -5.61 -3.20
N THR A 142 -2.61 -4.44 -3.70
CA THR A 142 -4.01 -4.16 -4.08
C THR A 142 -4.44 -5.01 -5.27
N SER A 143 -3.53 -5.31 -6.22
CA SER A 143 -3.81 -6.23 -7.34
C SER A 143 -4.09 -7.65 -6.87
N ILE A 144 -3.29 -8.17 -5.93
CA ILE A 144 -3.49 -9.49 -5.34
C ILE A 144 -4.83 -9.52 -4.59
N TYR A 145 -5.13 -8.50 -3.80
CA TYR A 145 -6.42 -8.38 -3.11
C TYR A 145 -7.60 -8.44 -4.09
N MET A 146 -7.58 -7.63 -5.15
CA MET A 146 -8.63 -7.61 -6.17
C MET A 146 -8.77 -8.94 -6.90
N MET A 147 -7.65 -9.62 -7.18
CA MET A 147 -7.64 -10.94 -7.79
C MET A 147 -8.30 -12.00 -6.88
N ILE A 148 -7.91 -12.05 -5.60
CA ILE A 148 -8.48 -12.98 -4.62
C ILE A 148 -9.97 -12.69 -4.44
N TRP A 149 -10.34 -11.42 -4.24
CA TRP A 149 -11.73 -11.00 -4.14
C TRP A 149 -12.54 -11.45 -5.36
N HIS A 150 -12.03 -11.24 -6.57
CA HIS A 150 -12.73 -11.63 -7.79
C HIS A 150 -12.93 -13.14 -7.87
N ARG A 151 -11.90 -13.94 -7.56
CA ARG A 151 -12.00 -15.41 -7.53
C ARG A 151 -12.99 -15.91 -6.48
N LEU A 152 -13.04 -15.25 -5.33
CA LEU A 152 -13.98 -15.56 -4.24
C LEU A 152 -15.37 -14.95 -4.43
N SER A 153 -15.60 -14.14 -5.47
CA SER A 153 -16.88 -13.49 -5.78
C SER A 153 -17.55 -14.03 -7.06
N SER A 154 -16.77 -14.59 -7.99
CA SER A 154 -17.28 -15.27 -9.18
C SER A 154 -17.91 -16.64 -8.84
N PRO A 155 -19.07 -17.00 -9.41
CA PRO A 155 -19.60 -18.36 -9.27
C PRO A 155 -18.53 -19.36 -9.68
N VAL A 156 -18.33 -20.41 -8.87
CA VAL A 156 -17.53 -21.55 -9.32
C VAL A 156 -18.37 -22.22 -10.40
N ASP A 157 -17.92 -22.16 -11.65
CA ASP A 157 -18.49 -22.95 -12.72
C ASP A 157 -18.18 -24.44 -12.39
N ILE A 158 -19.13 -25.12 -11.74
CA ILE A 158 -19.18 -26.58 -11.57
C ILE A 158 -20.33 -27.10 -12.42
#